data_AF-A0A1H5BMS5-F1
#
_entry.id   AF-A0A1H5BMS5-F1
#
_cell.length_a   1.000
_cell.length_b   1.000
_cell.length_c   1.000
_cell.angle_alpha   90.00
_cell.angle_beta   90.00
_cell.angle_gamma   90.00
#
_symmetry.space_group_name_H-M   'P 1'
#
loop_
_entity.id
_entity.type
_entity.pdbx_description
1 polymer ?
#
loop_
_entity_poly.entity_id
_entity_poly.type
_entity_poly.pdbx_seq_one_letter_code
_entity_poly.pdbx_strand_id
1 'polypeptide(L)'
;MRRGEPRTLREAHEVVMDRRPPNDANSSVWLAFRLGNARLYKAIADVDRGHHHEALYWAGYEERKAGEISAELQAEATPAD
;
A
#
# COMPACT_ATOMS: atom_id res chain seq x y z
N MET A 1 4.09 0.34 -22.11
CA MET A 1 4.46 1.76 -21.94
C MET A 1 5.08 1.92 -20.56
N ARG A 2 6.27 2.51 -20.42
CA ARG A 2 6.73 3.00 -19.12
C ARG A 2 5.73 4.09 -18.71
N ARG A 3 4.77 3.75 -17.84
CA ARG A 3 3.92 4.75 -17.21
C ARG A 3 4.85 5.64 -16.40
N GLY A 4 4.84 6.94 -16.64
CA GLY A 4 5.52 7.90 -15.78
C GLY A 4 4.97 7.81 -14.35
N GLU A 5 5.52 8.60 -13.43
CA GLU A 5 4.95 8.70 -12.09
C GLU A 5 3.45 9.03 -12.19
N PRO A 6 2.57 8.25 -11.52
CA PRO A 6 1.13 8.50 -11.55
C PRO A 6 0.86 9.90 -11.01
N ARG A 7 -0.08 10.62 -11.62
CA ARG A 7 -0.43 11.99 -11.23
C ARG A 7 -1.88 12.16 -10.80
N THR A 8 -2.66 11.09 -10.88
CA THR A 8 -4.07 11.06 -10.47
C THR A 8 -4.33 9.86 -9.58
N LEU A 9 -5.36 9.95 -8.74
CA LEU A 9 -5.80 8.82 -7.91
C LEU A 9 -6.14 7.58 -8.76
N ARG A 10 -6.76 7.80 -9.93
CA ARG A 10 -7.07 6.72 -10.88
C ARG A 10 -5.82 5.98 -11.36
N GLU A 11 -4.79 6.70 -11.80
CA GLU A 11 -3.53 6.08 -12.25
C GLU A 11 -2.82 5.37 -11.10
N ALA A 12 -2.92 5.88 -9.87
CA ALA A 12 -2.41 5.22 -8.69
C ALA A 12 -3.10 3.87 -8.46
N HIS A 13 -4.43 3.81 -8.60
CA HIS A 13 -5.17 2.55 -8.54
C HIS A 13 -4.73 1.57 -9.62
N GLU A 14 -4.52 2.02 -10.86
CA GLU A 14 -4.00 1.17 -11.94
C GLU A 14 -2.64 0.58 -11.58
N VAL A 15 -1.72 1.39 -11.04
CA VAL A 15 -0.39 0.95 -10.59
C VAL A 15 -0.50 -0.07 -9.45
N VAL A 16 -1.41 0.14 -8.50
CA VAL A 16 -1.64 -0.77 -7.36
C VAL A 16 -2.16 -2.12 -7.84
N MET A 17 -3.11 -2.13 -8.79
CA MET A 17 -3.66 -3.37 -9.35
C MET A 17 -2.62 -4.16 -10.14
N ASP A 18 -1.79 -3.48 -10.94
CA ASP A 18 -0.72 -4.09 -11.74
C ASP A 18 0.36 -4.76 -10.87
N ARG A 19 0.61 -4.20 -9.67
CA ARG A 19 1.65 -4.67 -8.74
C ARG A 19 1.13 -5.59 -7.65
N ARG A 20 -0.17 -5.91 -7.63
CA ARG A 20 -0.79 -6.68 -6.56
C ARG A 20 -0.13 -8.07 -6.45
N PRO A 21 0.38 -8.47 -5.28
CA PRO A 21 0.90 -9.82 -5.08
C PRO A 21 -0.18 -10.90 -5.34
N PRO A 22 0.23 -12.12 -5.72
CA PRO A 22 -0.69 -13.25 -5.76
C PRO A 22 -1.22 -13.55 -4.35
N ASN A 23 -2.38 -14.20 -4.27
CA ASN A 23 -3.10 -14.39 -2.99
C ASN A 23 -2.32 -15.26 -1.99
N ASP A 24 -1.43 -16.13 -2.48
CA ASP A 24 -0.58 -17.04 -1.72
C ASP A 24 0.83 -16.49 -1.46
N ALA A 25 1.10 -15.23 -1.85
CA ALA A 25 2.36 -14.58 -1.51
C ALA A 25 2.55 -14.53 0.01
N ASN A 26 3.79 -14.68 0.46
CA ASN A 26 4.10 -14.61 1.88
C ASN A 26 3.79 -13.23 2.49
N SER A 27 3.59 -13.20 3.80
CA SER A 27 3.22 -12.00 4.56
C SER A 27 4.22 -10.85 4.38
N SER A 28 5.53 -11.13 4.25
CA SER A 28 6.54 -10.09 4.01
C SER A 28 6.40 -9.39 2.66
N VAL A 29 6.00 -10.12 1.61
CA VAL A 29 5.71 -9.54 0.28
C VAL A 29 4.46 -8.65 0.36
N TRP A 30 3.42 -9.12 1.04
CA TRP A 30 2.23 -8.31 1.27
C TRP A 30 2.54 -7.05 2.09
N LEU A 31 3.36 -7.15 3.13
CA LEU A 31 3.79 -6.02 3.94
C LEU A 31 4.51 -4.96 3.08
N ALA A 32 5.48 -5.38 2.26
CA ALA A 32 6.20 -4.49 1.37
C ALA A 32 5.27 -3.79 0.36
N PHE A 33 4.31 -4.53 -0.20
CA PHE A 33 3.28 -3.99 -1.10
C PHE A 33 2.42 -2.92 -0.42
N ARG A 34 1.87 -3.21 0.76
CA ARG A 34 1.02 -2.28 1.52
C ARG A 34 1.77 -0.99 1.87
N LEU A 35 3.01 -1.10 2.36
CA LEU A 35 3.85 0.06 2.67
C LEU A 35 4.20 0.87 1.41
N GLY A 36 4.43 0.21 0.28
CA GLY A 36 4.63 0.85 -1.02
C GLY A 36 3.42 1.68 -1.45
N ASN A 37 2.22 1.10 -1.34
CA ASN A 37 0.97 1.78 -1.70
C ASN A 37 0.66 2.95 -0.78
N ALA A 38 0.90 2.82 0.53
CA ALA A 38 0.76 3.92 1.47
C ALA A 38 1.57 5.15 1.05
N ARG A 39 2.85 4.94 0.68
CA ARG A 39 3.72 6.01 0.18
C ARG A 39 3.21 6.59 -1.13
N LEU A 40 2.77 5.73 -2.05
CA LEU A 40 2.21 6.16 -3.33
C LEU A 40 0.99 7.06 -3.14
N TYR A 41 -0.01 6.63 -2.38
CA TYR A 41 -1.22 7.42 -2.17
C TYR A 41 -0.95 8.72 -1.41
N LYS A 42 0.00 8.76 -0.47
CA LYS A 42 0.45 10.01 0.15
C LYS A 42 1.02 10.99 -0.87
N ALA A 43 1.90 10.54 -1.76
CA ALA A 43 2.45 11.38 -2.81
C ALA A 43 1.35 11.89 -3.76
N ILE A 44 0.37 11.06 -4.10
CA ILE A 44 -0.76 11.44 -4.95
C ILE A 44 -1.66 12.47 -4.27
N ALA A 45 -1.84 12.41 -2.95
CA ALA A 45 -2.64 13.40 -2.23
C ALA A 45 -2.11 14.83 -2.41
N ASP A 46 -0.81 15.00 -2.59
CA ASP A 46 -0.17 16.30 -2.83
C ASP A 46 -0.27 16.74 -4.31
N VAL A 47 -0.30 15.79 -5.23
CA VAL A 47 -0.34 16.04 -6.69
C VAL A 47 -1.78 16.23 -7.21
N ASP A 48 -2.68 15.30 -6.88
CA ASP A 48 -4.09 15.31 -7.28
C ASP A 48 -4.95 15.95 -6.17
N ARG A 49 -4.85 17.28 -6.07
CA ARG A 49 -5.53 18.04 -5.00
C ARG A 49 -7.07 17.92 -5.05
N GLY A 50 -7.65 17.52 -6.18
CA GLY A 50 -9.08 17.23 -6.30
C GLY A 50 -9.51 15.98 -5.55
N HIS A 51 -8.59 15.02 -5.37
CA HIS A 51 -8.80 13.76 -4.63
C HIS A 51 -7.95 13.68 -3.36
N HIS A 52 -7.44 14.80 -2.86
CA HIS A 52 -6.51 14.84 -1.73
C HIS A 52 -6.96 13.98 -0.54
N HIS A 53 -8.19 14.20 -0.06
CA HIS A 53 -8.72 13.48 1.10
C HIS A 53 -8.96 11.99 0.82
N GLU A 54 -9.36 11.65 -0.40
CA GLU A 54 -9.56 10.26 -0.80
C GLU A 54 -8.23 9.51 -0.92
N ALA A 55 -7.20 10.16 -1.49
CA ALA A 55 -5.85 9.62 -1.53
C ALA A 55 -5.27 9.42 -0.11
N LEU A 56 -5.47 10.37 0.81
CA LEU A 56 -5.07 10.20 2.22
C LEU A 56 -5.85 9.08 2.92
N TYR A 57 -7.13 8.91 2.61
CA TYR A 57 -7.90 7.77 3.11
C TYR A 57 -7.26 6.44 2.70
N TRP A 58 -6.93 6.28 1.41
CA TRP A 58 -6.27 5.07 0.92
C TRP A 58 -4.88 4.87 1.51
N ALA A 59 -4.11 5.94 1.69
CA ALA A 59 -2.83 5.87 2.39
C ALA A 59 -2.99 5.29 3.80
N GLY A 60 -3.91 5.83 4.60
CA GLY A 60 -4.18 5.34 5.95
C GLY A 60 -4.75 3.92 5.98
N TYR A 61 -5.55 3.54 4.98
CA TYR A 61 -6.01 2.17 4.82
C TYR A 61 -4.85 1.19 4.63
N GLU A 62 -3.92 1.51 3.73
CA GLU A 62 -2.77 0.66 3.43
C GLU A 62 -1.80 0.57 4.62
N GLU A 63 -1.61 1.66 5.37
CA GLU A 63 -0.82 1.65 6.60
C GLU A 63 -1.40 0.75 7.68
N ARG A 64 -2.73 0.79 7.87
CA ARG A 64 -3.39 -0.09 8.84
C ARG A 64 -3.22 -1.56 8.45
N LYS A 65 -3.40 -1.88 7.17
CA LYS A 65 -3.18 -3.24 6.66
C LYS A 65 -1.73 -3.71 6.78
N ALA A 66 -0.77 -2.82 6.54
CA ALA A 66 0.65 -3.10 6.82
C ALA A 66 0.89 -3.37 8.31
N GLY A 67 0.27 -2.58 9.20
CA GLY A 67 0.36 -2.76 10.65
C GLY A 67 -0.19 -4.10 11.13
N GLU A 68 -1.34 -4.52 10.61
CA GLU A 68 -1.93 -5.85 10.88
C GLU A 68 -0.95 -6.97 10.53
N ILE A 69 -0.41 -6.97 9.30
CA ILE A 69 0.56 -7.98 8.84
C ILE A 69 1.85 -7.95 9.66
N SER A 70 2.34 -6.74 9.99
CA SER A 70 3.55 -6.59 10.80
C SER A 70 3.36 -7.16 12.21
N ALA A 71 2.17 -7.03 12.80
CA ALA A 71 1.86 -7.59 14.11
C ALA A 71 1.79 -9.12 14.06
N GLU A 72 1.18 -9.69 13.01
CA GLU A 72 1.14 -11.13 12.78
C GLU A 72 2.55 -11.72 12.66
N LEU A 73 3.42 -11.10 11.84
CA LEU A 73 4.82 -11.52 11.68
C LEU A 73 5.61 -11.47 13.00
N GLN A 74 5.36 -10.47 13.85
CA GLN A 74 6.03 -10.36 15.16
C GLN A 74 5.54 -11.44 16.14
N ALA A 75 4.25 -11.77 16.11
CA ALA A 75 3.68 -12.84 16.92
C ALA A 75 4.23 -14.22 16.50
N GLU A 76 4.38 -14.47 15.20
CA GLU A 76 5.01 -15.70 14.67
C GLU A 76 6.50 -15.81 15.05
N ALA A 77 7.22 -14.69 15.07
CA ALA A 77 8.63 -14.65 15.42
C ALA A 77 8.91 -14.84 16.92
N THR A 78 7.89 -14.67 17.77
CA THR A 78 7.99 -14.83 19.22
C THR A 78 7.17 -16.05 19.64
N PRO A 79 7.71 -17.29 19.52
CA PRO A 79 7.02 -18.44 20.08
C PRO A 79 6.99 -18.26 21.61
N ALA A 80 5.80 -18.41 22.19
CA ALA A 80 5.62 -18.41 23.64
C ALA A 80 6.45 -19.56 24.24
N ASP A 81 7.35 -19.22 25.18
CA ASP A 81 8.03 -20.15 26.09
C ASP A 81 7.04 -20.94 26.97
#